data_AF-A0A7S3LZM5-F1
#
_entry.id   AF-A0A7S3LZM5-F1
#
_cell.length_a   1.000
_cell.length_b   1.000
_cell.length_c   1.000
_cell.angle_alpha   90.00
_cell.angle_beta   90.00
_cell.angle_gamma   90.00
#
_symmetry.space_group_name_H-M   'P 1'
#
loop_
_entity.id
_entity.type
_entity.pdbx_description
1 polymer ?
#
loop_
_entity_poly.entity_id
_entity_poly.type
_entity_poly.pdbx_seq_one_letter_code
_entity_poly.pdbx_strand_id
1 'polypeptide(L)'
;DASRAPADDSNDVVGFPSSGGMQASGLWCAVSQPPDDWNLKYCPFNLFASAKTRVKVLTYNLFWWNLFDQKKGSGRSAGKLIARTAGSEGYDLMGFQECDDRARVLADAKAEGLQGDWEALDGGHAIALMYRKDR
;
A
#
# COMPACT_ATOMS: atom_id res chain seq x y z
N ASP A 1 -8.57 3.51 24.55
CA ASP A 1 -7.78 4.71 24.28
C ASP A 1 -7.39 4.66 22.80
N ALA A 2 -8.22 5.23 21.94
CA ALA A 2 -8.10 5.10 20.48
C ALA A 2 -7.19 6.22 19.98
N SER A 3 -5.97 5.86 19.59
CA SER A 3 -4.98 6.77 19.03
C SER A 3 -5.56 7.53 17.84
N ARG A 4 -5.66 8.85 18.01
CA ARG A 4 -6.01 9.83 16.98
C ARG A 4 -5.08 9.62 15.77
N ALA A 5 -5.65 9.52 14.57
CA ALA A 5 -4.86 9.58 13.34
C ALA A 5 -3.96 10.83 13.39
N PRO A 6 -2.66 10.72 13.07
CA PRO A 6 -1.76 11.87 13.08
C PRO A 6 -2.34 12.95 12.16
N ALA A 7 -2.34 14.20 12.62
CA ALA A 7 -2.66 15.34 11.79
C ALA A 7 -1.57 15.46 10.73
N ASP A 8 -1.94 15.20 9.48
CA ASP A 8 -1.06 15.38 8.33
C ASP A 8 -1.03 16.87 7.97
N ASP A 9 -0.03 17.56 8.53
CA ASP A 9 0.26 18.98 8.27
C ASP A 9 1.28 19.13 7.11
N SER A 10 1.45 18.07 6.30
CA SER A 10 2.34 18.09 5.15
C SER A 10 1.55 18.32 3.85
N ASN A 11 2.06 19.21 2.99
CA ASN A 11 1.48 19.53 1.68
C ASN A 11 1.49 18.35 0.69
N ASP A 12 1.86 17.15 1.12
CA ASP A 12 1.90 15.91 0.33
C ASP A 12 0.92 14.88 0.90
N VAL A 13 -0.37 15.23 0.89
CA VAL A 13 -1.43 14.33 1.36
C VAL A 13 -1.46 13.08 0.47
N VAL A 14 -1.02 11.95 1.02
CA VAL A 14 -1.29 10.62 0.44
C VAL A 14 -2.76 10.31 0.73
N GLY A 15 -3.64 10.67 -0.21
CA GLY A 15 -5.08 10.46 -0.08
C GLY A 15 -5.89 11.62 -0.65
N PHE A 16 -6.79 12.16 0.15
CA PHE A 16 -7.67 13.28 -0.20
C PHE A 16 -7.63 14.35 0.89
N PRO A 17 -7.81 15.64 0.56
CA PRO A 17 -7.98 16.69 1.56
C PRO A 17 -9.17 16.36 2.44
N SER A 18 -9.10 16.69 3.73
CA SER A 18 -10.18 16.44 4.68
C SER A 18 -11.18 17.61 4.69
N SER A 19 -12.48 17.31 4.72
CA SER A 19 -13.54 18.28 5.00
C SER A 19 -13.75 18.51 6.50
N GLY A 20 -12.99 17.84 7.36
CA GLY A 20 -13.13 17.86 8.82
C GLY A 20 -14.19 16.88 9.35
N GLY A 21 -15.04 16.33 8.48
CA GLY A 21 -15.94 15.22 8.82
C GLY A 21 -15.20 13.88 8.92
N MET A 22 -15.76 12.93 9.68
CA MET A 22 -15.25 11.56 9.79
C MET A 22 -16.30 10.57 9.30
N GLN A 23 -15.90 9.64 8.43
CA GLN A 23 -16.65 8.39 8.21
C GLN A 23 -16.28 7.38 9.28
N ALA A 24 -17.25 6.53 9.66
CA ALA A 24 -17.07 5.46 10.65
C ALA A 24 -16.51 5.96 12.01
N SER A 25 -16.93 7.15 12.45
CA SER A 25 -16.47 7.76 13.71
C SER A 25 -16.65 6.84 14.92
N GLY A 26 -15.62 6.74 15.76
CA GLY A 26 -15.58 5.85 16.92
C GLY A 26 -15.25 4.38 16.62
N LEU A 27 -15.08 4.02 15.34
CA LEU A 27 -14.63 2.70 14.92
C LEU A 27 -13.14 2.71 14.54
N TRP A 28 -12.51 1.54 14.50
CA TRP A 28 -11.10 1.39 14.17
C TRP A 28 -10.77 1.81 12.72
N CYS A 29 -11.76 1.78 11.83
CA CYS A 29 -11.65 2.17 10.41
C CYS A 29 -12.11 3.61 10.14
N ALA A 30 -12.17 4.46 11.18
CA ALA A 30 -12.55 5.86 11.00
C ALA A 30 -11.56 6.57 10.07
N VAL A 31 -12.08 7.27 9.06
CA VAL A 31 -11.30 8.05 8.09
C VAL A 31 -11.92 9.41 7.88
N SER A 32 -11.10 10.40 7.53
CA SER A 32 -11.62 11.71 7.14
C SER A 32 -12.57 11.59 5.94
N GLN A 33 -13.56 12.47 5.87
CA GLN A 33 -14.36 12.67 4.68
C GLN A 33 -13.61 13.58 3.71
N PRO A 34 -13.58 13.28 2.40
CA PRO A 34 -13.20 14.27 1.42
C PRO A 34 -14.26 15.39 1.34
N PRO A 35 -13.91 16.60 0.86
CA PRO A 35 -14.88 17.57 0.36
C PRO A 35 -15.82 16.94 -0.67
N ASP A 36 -17.09 17.37 -0.69
CA ASP A 36 -18.10 16.83 -1.63
C ASP A 36 -17.75 17.08 -3.10
N ASP A 37 -16.94 18.11 -3.37
CA ASP A 37 -16.43 18.46 -4.69
C ASP A 37 -15.06 17.83 -5.00
N TRP A 38 -14.49 17.06 -4.07
CA TRP A 38 -13.25 16.35 -4.33
C TRP A 38 -13.46 15.21 -5.33
N ASN A 39 -12.67 15.26 -6.39
CA ASN A 39 -12.56 14.21 -7.38
C ASN A 39 -11.08 13.95 -7.72
N LEU A 40 -10.80 12.82 -8.37
CA LEU A 40 -9.48 12.58 -8.94
C LEU A 40 -9.21 13.64 -10.02
N LYS A 41 -8.12 14.40 -9.88
CA LYS A 41 -7.77 15.53 -10.77
C LYS A 41 -7.73 15.13 -12.25
N TYR A 42 -7.25 13.92 -12.55
CA TYR A 42 -7.13 13.43 -13.91
C TYR A 42 -7.07 11.90 -13.93
N CYS A 43 -8.00 11.28 -14.65
CA CYS A 43 -7.83 9.92 -15.17
C CYS A 43 -7.75 10.06 -16.69
N PRO A 44 -6.68 9.60 -17.38
CA PRO A 44 -6.57 9.68 -18.83
C PRO A 44 -7.58 8.75 -19.51
N PHE A 45 -8.85 9.14 -19.51
CA PHE A 45 -9.85 8.58 -20.40
C PHE A 45 -9.83 9.45 -21.66
N ASN A 46 -9.08 9.01 -22.67
CA ASN A 46 -9.29 9.56 -23.99
C ASN A 46 -10.71 9.15 -24.40
N LEU A 47 -11.60 10.11 -24.70
CA LEU A 47 -13.00 9.86 -25.09
C LEU A 47 -13.11 8.94 -26.32
N PHE A 48 -12.01 8.76 -27.07
CA PHE A 48 -11.89 7.87 -28.23
C PHE A 48 -11.06 6.61 -27.98
N ALA A 49 -10.44 6.45 -26.80
CA ALA A 49 -9.73 5.25 -26.42
C ALA A 49 -10.39 4.60 -25.20
N SER A 50 -10.77 3.35 -25.35
CA SER A 50 -11.29 2.45 -24.31
C SER A 50 -10.28 2.10 -23.20
N ALA A 51 -9.25 2.92 -23.00
CA ALA A 51 -8.21 2.74 -21.99
C ALA A 51 -8.81 2.98 -20.60
N LYS A 52 -9.09 1.89 -19.88
CA LYS A 52 -9.45 1.93 -18.47
C LYS A 52 -8.16 1.98 -17.65
N THR A 53 -8.03 2.95 -16.73
CA THR A 53 -6.98 2.88 -15.70
C THR A 53 -7.15 1.57 -14.95
N ARG A 54 -6.13 0.71 -15.02
CA ARG A 54 -6.07 -0.55 -14.29
C ARG A 54 -5.07 -0.37 -13.15
N VAL A 55 -5.51 -0.69 -11.94
CA VAL A 55 -4.66 -0.70 -10.75
C VAL A 55 -4.66 -2.13 -10.21
N LYS A 56 -3.47 -2.71 -10.02
CA LYS A 56 -3.29 -4.02 -9.42
C LYS A 56 -2.77 -3.85 -7.99
N VAL A 57 -3.55 -4.38 -7.04
CA VAL A 57 -3.29 -4.22 -5.60
C VAL A 57 -3.00 -5.57 -4.96
N LEU A 58 -1.98 -5.62 -4.11
CA LEU A 58 -1.75 -6.71 -3.16
C LEU A 58 -2.21 -6.28 -1.77
N THR A 59 -2.90 -7.17 -1.05
CA THR A 59 -3.03 -7.11 0.41
C THR A 59 -2.51 -8.43 0.97
N TYR A 60 -1.59 -8.38 1.94
CA TYR A 60 -0.93 -9.58 2.44
C TYR A 60 -0.56 -9.46 3.91
N ASN A 61 -1.21 -10.26 4.76
CA ASN A 61 -0.72 -10.49 6.11
C ASN A 61 0.50 -11.43 6.05
N LEU A 62 1.66 -10.93 6.44
CA LEU A 62 2.93 -11.67 6.39
C LEU A 62 3.10 -12.65 7.57
N PHE A 63 2.27 -12.52 8.61
CA PHE A 63 2.36 -13.25 9.86
C PHE A 63 3.78 -13.19 10.43
N TRP A 64 4.27 -11.97 10.68
CA TRP A 64 5.70 -11.65 10.85
C TRP A 64 6.42 -12.60 11.77
N TRP A 65 5.88 -12.75 12.98
CA TRP A 65 6.47 -13.54 14.04
C TRP A 65 6.76 -14.98 13.61
N ASN A 66 5.81 -15.60 12.90
CA ASN A 66 5.99 -16.97 12.45
C ASN A 66 6.91 -17.04 11.21
N LEU A 67 6.66 -16.19 10.22
CA LEU A 67 7.38 -16.28 8.94
C LEU A 67 8.83 -15.82 9.06
N PHE A 68 9.07 -14.66 9.67
CA PHE A 68 10.36 -14.00 9.70
C PHE A 68 11.14 -14.26 11.00
N ASP A 69 10.49 -14.29 12.17
CA ASP A 69 11.21 -14.51 13.43
C ASP A 69 11.49 -15.99 13.68
N GLN A 70 10.50 -16.87 13.49
CA GLN A 70 10.71 -18.31 13.67
C GLN A 70 11.32 -18.98 12.43
N LYS A 71 10.67 -18.83 11.28
CA LYS A 71 11.07 -19.53 10.05
C LYS A 71 12.15 -18.80 9.26
N LYS A 72 12.65 -17.66 9.76
CA LYS A 72 13.75 -16.88 9.18
C LYS A 72 13.50 -16.49 7.71
N GLY A 73 12.24 -16.28 7.33
CA GLY A 73 11.80 -15.94 5.98
C GLY A 73 11.56 -17.16 5.09
N SER A 74 11.76 -18.39 5.59
CA SER A 74 11.47 -19.65 4.88
C SER A 74 12.03 -19.70 3.46
N GLY A 75 13.28 -19.24 3.27
CA GLY A 75 13.92 -19.14 1.96
C GLY A 75 13.22 -18.13 1.04
N ARG A 76 12.89 -16.95 1.58
CA ARG A 76 12.22 -15.82 0.90
C ARG A 76 10.82 -16.17 0.36
N SER A 77 10.06 -17.02 1.07
CA SER A 77 8.79 -17.53 0.54
C SER A 77 7.76 -16.43 0.24
N ALA A 78 7.68 -15.39 1.07
CA ALA A 78 6.85 -14.21 0.78
C ALA A 78 7.34 -13.46 -0.47
N GLY A 79 8.64 -13.20 -0.58
CA GLY A 79 9.24 -12.56 -1.77
C GLY A 79 8.96 -13.35 -3.05
N LYS A 80 9.11 -14.67 -3.01
CA LYS A 80 8.78 -15.60 -4.11
C LYS A 80 7.31 -15.52 -4.52
N LEU A 81 6.41 -15.48 -3.54
CA LEU A 81 4.98 -15.34 -3.82
C LEU A 81 4.70 -14.00 -4.51
N ILE A 82 5.20 -12.90 -3.95
CA ILE A 82 5.02 -11.54 -4.47
C ILE A 82 5.55 -11.44 -5.91
N ALA A 83 6.80 -11.86 -6.16
CA ALA A 83 7.41 -11.79 -7.48
C ALA A 83 6.64 -12.66 -8.51
N ARG A 84 6.22 -13.86 -8.12
CA ARG A 84 5.47 -14.76 -9.00
C ARG A 84 4.09 -14.21 -9.36
N THR A 85 3.35 -13.63 -8.39
CA THR A 85 1.97 -13.16 -8.60
C THR A 85 1.89 -11.75 -9.16
N ALA A 86 2.97 -10.97 -9.08
CA ALA A 86 3.10 -9.69 -9.76
C ALA A 86 2.81 -9.83 -11.27
N GLY A 87 3.33 -10.90 -11.89
CA GLY A 87 3.15 -11.16 -13.32
C GLY A 87 3.69 -10.02 -14.19
N SER A 88 3.30 -10.00 -15.47
CA SER A 88 3.76 -8.97 -16.42
C SER A 88 3.22 -7.57 -16.12
N GLU A 89 2.03 -7.47 -15.52
CA GLU A 89 1.43 -6.16 -15.17
C GLU A 89 2.18 -5.49 -14.02
N GLY A 90 2.77 -6.27 -13.10
CA GLY A 90 3.30 -5.77 -11.83
C GLY A 90 2.19 -5.29 -10.89
N TYR A 91 2.49 -5.20 -9.60
CA TYR A 91 1.62 -4.48 -8.68
C TYR A 91 1.81 -2.96 -8.87
N ASP A 92 0.79 -2.19 -8.53
CA ASP A 92 0.88 -0.73 -8.38
C ASP A 92 0.92 -0.35 -6.90
N LEU A 93 0.20 -1.11 -6.06
CA LEU A 93 0.16 -0.96 -4.61
C LEU A 93 0.31 -2.32 -3.92
N MET A 94 1.05 -2.37 -2.82
CA MET A 94 1.16 -3.54 -1.96
C MET A 94 1.00 -3.14 -0.50
N GLY A 95 -0.13 -3.52 0.11
CA GLY A 95 -0.40 -3.36 1.53
C GLY A 95 -0.03 -4.62 2.30
N PHE A 96 0.70 -4.46 3.40
CA PHE A 96 1.10 -5.55 4.27
C PHE A 96 0.56 -5.36 5.67
N GLN A 97 0.01 -6.43 6.24
CA GLN A 97 -0.27 -6.53 7.67
C GLN A 97 0.75 -7.45 8.33
N GLU A 98 0.98 -7.24 9.63
CA GLU A 98 2.08 -7.87 10.36
C GLU A 98 3.40 -7.70 9.62
N CYS A 99 3.75 -6.44 9.31
CA CYS A 99 4.99 -6.09 8.63
C CYS A 99 5.87 -5.22 9.53
N ASP A 100 6.88 -5.83 10.16
CA ASP A 100 7.81 -5.09 11.02
C ASP A 100 8.99 -4.51 10.23
N ASP A 101 9.38 -5.14 9.12
CA ASP A 101 10.44 -4.63 8.23
C ASP A 101 10.02 -4.72 6.75
N ARG A 102 9.52 -3.58 6.25
CA ARG A 102 9.11 -3.36 4.86
C ARG A 102 10.29 -3.49 3.88
N ALA A 103 11.50 -3.09 4.30
CA ALA A 103 12.67 -3.11 3.44
C ALA A 103 13.11 -4.54 3.16
N ARG A 104 13.06 -5.43 4.17
CA ARG A 104 13.32 -6.86 4.00
C ARG A 104 12.34 -7.51 3.03
N VAL A 105 11.04 -7.24 3.16
CA VAL A 105 10.01 -7.81 2.27
C VAL A 105 10.27 -7.41 0.82
N LEU A 106 10.55 -6.13 0.58
CA LEU A 106 10.84 -5.62 -0.76
C LEU A 106 12.15 -6.18 -1.31
N ALA A 107 13.21 -6.27 -0.50
CA ALA A 107 14.49 -6.84 -0.90
C ALA A 107 14.37 -8.32 -1.27
N ASP A 108 13.65 -9.10 -0.48
CA ASP A 108 13.38 -10.52 -0.78
C ASP A 108 12.57 -10.66 -2.07
N ALA A 109 11.55 -9.82 -2.31
CA ALA A 109 10.78 -9.86 -3.55
C ALA A 109 11.62 -9.48 -4.78
N LYS A 110 12.46 -8.45 -4.67
CA LYS A 110 13.38 -8.04 -5.76
C LYS A 110 14.40 -9.13 -6.07
N ALA A 111 14.95 -9.78 -5.04
CA ALA A 111 15.87 -10.90 -5.21
C ALA A 111 15.23 -12.10 -5.94
N GLU A 112 13.90 -12.20 -5.93
CA GLU A 112 13.12 -13.26 -6.59
C GLU A 112 12.47 -12.78 -7.91
N GLY A 113 12.84 -11.59 -8.40
CA GLY A 113 12.47 -11.10 -9.73
C GLY A 113 11.33 -10.08 -9.77
N LEU A 114 10.90 -9.52 -8.63
CA LEU A 114 10.00 -8.37 -8.65
C LEU A 114 10.70 -7.18 -9.32
N GLN A 115 10.10 -6.68 -10.40
CA GLN A 115 10.59 -5.54 -11.17
C GLN A 115 9.93 -4.23 -10.72
N GLY A 116 10.52 -3.12 -11.14
CA GLY A 116 10.03 -1.76 -10.90
C GLY A 116 10.68 -1.06 -9.70
N ASP A 117 10.45 0.24 -9.65
CA ASP A 117 10.87 1.10 -8.55
C ASP A 117 9.74 1.29 -7.55
N TRP A 118 10.06 1.16 -6.28
CA TRP A 118 9.10 1.05 -5.20
C TRP A 118 9.51 1.96 -4.05
N GLU A 119 8.52 2.63 -3.48
CA GLU A 119 8.62 3.36 -2.23
C GLU A 119 7.72 2.71 -1.19
N ALA A 120 8.06 2.88 0.09
CA ALA A 120 7.30 2.28 1.17
C ALA A 120 6.98 3.33 2.24
N LEU A 121 5.70 3.39 2.61
CA LEU A 121 5.18 4.22 3.68
C LEU A 121 5.09 3.40 4.98
N ASP A 122 5.34 4.09 6.10
CA ASP A 122 5.18 3.55 7.44
C ASP A 122 3.78 3.78 8.00
N GLY A 123 3.07 2.69 8.27
CA GLY A 123 1.76 2.73 8.92
C GLY A 123 1.83 2.88 10.44
N GLY A 124 3.02 3.02 11.03
CA GLY A 124 3.23 3.27 12.45
C GLY A 124 3.50 1.99 13.25
N HIS A 125 2.82 0.88 12.97
CA HIS A 125 3.11 -0.45 13.55
C HIS A 125 2.51 -1.58 12.71
N ALA A 126 3.33 -2.59 12.38
CA ALA A 126 2.89 -3.84 11.72
C ALA A 126 2.07 -3.63 10.42
N ILE A 127 2.04 -2.42 9.87
CA ILE A 127 1.35 -2.03 8.66
C ILE A 127 2.37 -1.34 7.77
N ALA A 128 2.45 -1.78 6.52
CA ALA A 128 3.27 -1.14 5.50
C ALA A 128 2.46 -0.99 4.21
N LEU A 129 2.63 0.11 3.52
CA LEU A 129 2.15 0.29 2.15
C LEU A 129 3.36 0.50 1.25
N MET A 130 3.44 -0.22 0.15
CA MET A 130 4.39 0.06 -0.91
C MET A 130 3.64 0.54 -2.14
N TYR A 131 4.17 1.55 -2.80
CA TYR A 131 3.65 2.03 -4.07
C TYR A 131 4.76 2.10 -5.10
N ARG A 132 4.38 1.87 -6.35
CA ARG A 132 5.30 1.86 -7.46
C ARG A 132 5.55 3.30 -7.93
N LYS A 133 6.81 3.68 -8.14
CA LYS A 133 7.22 5.07 -8.47
C LYS A 133 7.34 5.35 -9.96
N ASP A 134 7.48 4.31 -10.78
CA ASP A 134 7.67 4.43 -12.23
C ASP A 134 6.32 4.53 -12.99
N ARG A 135 5.22 4.82 -12.28
CA ARG A 135 3.84 4.93 -12.78
C ARG A 135 3.09 6.09 -12.16
#